data_AF-A0A2N5K5Z8-F1
#
_entry.id   AF-A0A2N5K5Z8-F1
#
_cell.length_a   1.000
_cell.length_b   1.000
_cell.length_c   1.000
_cell.angle_alpha   90.00
_cell.angle_beta   90.00
_cell.angle_gamma   90.00
#
_symmetry.space_group_name_H-M   'P 1'
#
loop_
_entity.id
_entity.type
_entity.pdbx_description
1 polymer ?
#
loop_
_entity_poly.entity_id
_entity_poly.type
_entity_poly.pdbx_seq_one_letter_code
_entity_poly.pdbx_strand_id
1 'polypeptide(L)'
;MACTACDAAASTTCTVCKSALCSAHVQQGQPFISARQLVTTTATTAFRAPGVLADLLFKELDLVPYCASCREELAAKRTTEQLKFLIGMLLVLALVIGVPIYLMFV
;
A
#
# COMPACT_ATOMS: atom_id res chain seq x y z
N MET A 1 23.18 8.65 -17.51
CA MET A 1 21.85 9.25 -17.20
C MET A 1 22.05 10.23 -16.05
N ALA A 2 21.55 11.45 -16.16
CA ALA A 2 21.72 12.51 -15.16
C ALA A 2 20.54 12.56 -14.19
N CYS A 3 20.78 12.98 -12.95
CA CYS A 3 19.75 13.14 -11.94
C CYS A 3 18.86 14.34 -12.27
N THR A 4 17.55 14.15 -12.26
CA THR A 4 16.58 15.20 -12.60
C THR A 4 16.57 16.40 -11.64
N ALA A 5 17.22 16.28 -10.47
CA ALA A 5 17.25 17.33 -9.45
C ALA A 5 18.57 18.13 -9.42
N CYS A 6 19.69 17.58 -9.94
CA CYS A 6 21.00 18.20 -9.76
C CYS A 6 22.06 17.83 -10.81
N ASP A 7 21.67 17.23 -11.94
CA ASP A 7 22.54 16.81 -13.06
C ASP A 7 23.71 15.85 -12.72
N ALA A 8 23.81 15.39 -11.47
CA ALA A 8 24.79 14.39 -11.05
C ALA A 8 24.52 13.02 -11.68
N ALA A 9 25.47 12.09 -11.60
CA ALA A 9 25.27 10.72 -12.07
C ALA A 9 24.09 10.05 -11.34
N ALA A 10 23.08 9.60 -12.10
CA ALA A 10 21.94 8.89 -11.54
C ALA A 10 22.32 7.44 -11.21
N SER A 11 21.87 6.97 -10.03
CA SER A 11 22.14 5.61 -9.53
C SER A 11 20.89 4.73 -9.54
N THR A 12 19.70 5.32 -9.44
CA THR A 12 18.42 4.60 -9.31
C THR A 12 17.28 5.36 -9.99
N THR A 13 16.13 4.73 -10.19
CA THR A 13 14.94 5.38 -10.75
C THR A 13 13.77 5.37 -9.77
N CYS A 14 12.96 6.42 -9.77
CA CYS A 14 11.76 6.51 -8.95
C CYS A 14 10.76 5.42 -9.35
N THR A 15 10.20 4.68 -8.38
CA THR A 15 9.25 3.60 -8.67
C THR A 15 7.95 4.10 -9.32
N VAL A 16 7.49 5.32 -9.01
CA VAL A 16 6.24 5.91 -9.55
C VAL A 16 6.47 6.60 -10.90
N CYS A 17 7.21 7.71 -10.90
CA CYS A 17 7.34 8.58 -12.07
C CYS A 17 8.50 8.19 -13.01
N LYS A 18 9.30 7.19 -12.64
CA LYS A 18 10.46 6.70 -13.41
C LYS A 18 11.58 7.73 -13.64
N SER A 19 11.56 8.86 -12.93
CA SER A 19 12.64 9.84 -12.99
C SER A 19 13.97 9.26 -12.49
N ALA A 20 15.08 9.71 -13.08
CA ALA A 20 16.42 9.30 -12.70
C ALA A 20 16.89 10.08 -11.45
N LEU A 21 17.29 9.37 -10.40
CA LEU A 21 17.65 9.90 -9.09
C LEU A 21 19.10 9.53 -8.72
N CYS A 22 19.81 10.46 -8.10
CA CYS A 22 21.09 10.20 -7.44
C CYS A 22 20.88 9.82 -5.97
N SER A 23 21.93 9.32 -5.32
CA SER A 23 21.89 8.87 -3.92
C SER A 23 21.50 9.96 -2.92
N ALA A 24 21.75 11.24 -3.21
CA ALA A 24 21.39 12.35 -2.34
C ALA A 24 19.88 12.71 -2.41
N HIS A 25 19.21 12.40 -3.53
CA HIS A 25 17.83 12.78 -3.79
C HIS A 25 16.85 11.59 -3.77
N VAL A 26 17.35 10.36 -3.56
CA VAL A 26 16.51 9.18 -3.41
C VAL A 26 15.96 9.11 -1.99
N GLN A 27 14.65 8.92 -1.87
CA GLN A 27 14.01 8.64 -0.58
C GLN A 27 13.48 7.21 -0.57
N GLN A 28 13.96 6.40 0.38
CA GLN A 28 13.50 5.03 0.54
C GLN A 28 12.20 5.00 1.32
N GLY A 29 11.24 4.20 0.85
CA GLY A 29 9.96 4.02 1.53
C GLY A 29 9.27 2.73 1.13
N GLN A 30 8.30 2.30 1.94
CA GLN A 30 7.50 1.11 1.62
C GLN A 30 6.70 1.33 0.32
N PRO A 31 6.48 0.28 -0.49
CA PRO A 31 5.64 0.37 -1.67
C PRO A 31 4.21 0.74 -1.28
N PHE A 32 3.54 1.49 -2.15
CA PHE A 32 2.14 1.84 -1.95
C PHE A 32 1.24 0.68 -2.38
N ILE A 33 0.41 0.21 -1.45
CA ILE A 33 -0.60 -0.82 -1.67
C ILE A 33 -1.96 -0.17 -1.38
N SER A 34 -2.85 -0.23 -2.37
CA SER A 34 -4.24 0.26 -2.19
C SER A 34 -5.06 -0.72 -1.33
N ALA A 35 -6.13 -0.21 -0.70
CA ALA A 35 -7.02 -1.05 0.11
C ALA A 35 -7.61 -2.21 -0.72
N ARG A 36 -7.98 -1.93 -1.98
CA ARG A 36 -8.47 -2.94 -2.91
C ARG A 36 -7.42 -4.02 -3.18
N GLN A 37 -6.18 -3.62 -3.48
CA GLN A 37 -5.10 -4.58 -3.73
C GLN A 37 -4.82 -5.46 -2.51
N LEU A 38 -4.82 -4.87 -1.32
CA LEU A 38 -4.64 -5.61 -0.07
C LEU A 38 -5.74 -6.68 0.08
N VAL A 39 -7.00 -6.30 -0.03
CA VAL A 39 -8.14 -7.22 0.09
C VAL A 39 -8.11 -8.30 -0.99
N THR A 40 -7.92 -7.93 -2.25
CA THR A 40 -7.93 -8.90 -3.35
C THR A 40 -6.77 -9.88 -3.25
N THR A 41 -5.58 -9.41 -2.88
CA THR A 41 -4.39 -10.27 -2.75
C THR A 41 -4.53 -11.19 -1.55
N THR A 42 -5.04 -10.68 -0.43
CA THR A 42 -5.30 -11.48 0.77
C THR A 42 -6.33 -12.57 0.47
N ALA A 43 -7.46 -12.22 -0.15
CA ALA A 43 -8.51 -13.17 -0.49
C ALA A 43 -8.02 -14.21 -1.50
N THR A 44 -7.38 -13.80 -2.60
CA THR A 44 -6.88 -14.77 -3.60
C THR A 44 -5.82 -15.70 -3.01
N THR A 45 -4.95 -15.19 -2.15
CA THR A 45 -3.92 -15.99 -1.47
C THR A 45 -4.55 -16.97 -0.48
N ALA A 46 -5.53 -16.53 0.31
CA ALA A 46 -6.23 -17.40 1.24
C ALA A 46 -6.90 -18.59 0.53
N PHE A 47 -7.48 -18.38 -0.67
CA PHE A 47 -8.13 -19.46 -1.42
C PHE A 47 -7.17 -20.31 -2.25
N ARG A 48 -6.12 -19.73 -2.84
CA ARG A 48 -5.23 -20.45 -3.77
C ARG A 48 -3.96 -21.01 -3.13
N ALA A 49 -3.46 -20.34 -2.09
CA ALA A 49 -2.20 -20.69 -1.44
C ALA A 49 -2.23 -20.29 0.05
N PRO A 50 -3.10 -20.91 0.86
CA PRO A 50 -3.29 -20.53 2.27
C PRO A 50 -2.00 -20.65 3.10
N GLY A 51 -1.10 -21.56 2.73
CA GLY A 51 0.17 -21.78 3.45
C GLY A 51 1.14 -20.60 3.41
N VAL A 52 1.01 -19.68 2.46
CA VAL A 52 1.87 -18.48 2.34
C VAL A 52 1.17 -17.19 2.80
N LEU A 53 -0.06 -17.30 3.31
CA LEU A 53 -0.85 -16.14 3.71
C LEU A 53 -0.21 -15.39 4.89
N ALA A 54 0.32 -16.13 5.87
CA ALA A 54 1.00 -15.55 7.03
C ALA A 54 2.24 -14.74 6.62
N ASP A 55 3.07 -15.31 5.73
CA ASP A 55 4.21 -14.59 5.18
C ASP A 55 3.76 -13.34 4.42
N LEU A 56 2.69 -13.41 3.64
CA LEU A 56 2.22 -12.25 2.89
C LEU A 56 1.73 -11.10 3.80
N LEU A 57 1.09 -11.40 4.93
CA LEU A 57 0.53 -10.41 5.84
C LEU A 57 1.55 -9.82 6.82
N PHE A 58 2.55 -10.62 7.22
CA PHE A 58 3.48 -10.26 8.30
C PHE A 58 4.92 -10.06 7.85
N LYS A 59 5.25 -10.33 6.58
CA LYS A 59 6.58 -10.04 6.05
C LYS A 59 6.78 -8.53 5.92
N GLU A 60 7.92 -8.06 6.39
CA GLU A 60 8.36 -6.69 6.19
C GLU A 60 8.49 -6.39 4.68
N LEU A 61 7.93 -5.28 4.25
CA LEU A 61 7.96 -4.87 2.85
C LEU A 61 9.33 -4.27 2.49
N ASP A 62 9.89 -4.72 1.36
CA ASP A 62 11.13 -4.16 0.82
C ASP A 62 10.96 -2.68 0.49
N LEU A 63 11.93 -1.86 0.90
CA LEU A 63 11.93 -0.43 0.63
C LEU A 63 12.25 -0.18 -0.85
N VAL A 64 11.50 0.74 -1.45
CA VAL A 64 11.65 1.12 -2.86
C VAL A 64 11.99 2.61 -3.01
N PRO A 65 12.74 2.99 -4.07
CA PRO A 65 13.21 4.34 -4.27
C PRO A 65 12.11 5.29 -4.78
N TYR A 66 11.96 6.43 -4.11
CA TYR A 66 11.03 7.50 -4.48
C TYR A 66 11.71 8.86 -4.64
N CYS A 67 11.08 9.71 -5.45
CA CYS A 67 11.37 11.13 -5.52
C CYS A 67 10.69 11.89 -4.36
N ALA A 68 11.20 13.05 -3.96
CA ALA A 68 10.64 13.82 -2.83
C ALA A 68 9.16 14.18 -3.03
N SER A 69 8.80 14.74 -4.19
CA SER A 69 7.41 15.08 -4.52
C SER A 69 6.49 13.86 -4.56
N CYS A 70 6.96 12.77 -5.14
CA CYS A 70 6.25 11.49 -5.20
C CYS A 70 5.92 10.97 -3.79
N ARG A 71 6.86 11.08 -2.86
CA ARG A 71 6.71 10.59 -1.49
C ARG A 71 5.64 11.36 -0.72
N GLU A 72 5.60 12.69 -0.88
CA GLU A 72 4.55 13.51 -0.27
C GLU A 72 3.16 13.17 -0.82
N GLU A 73 3.05 13.02 -2.14
CA GLU A 73 1.79 12.62 -2.79
C GLU A 73 1.32 11.23 -2.29
N LEU A 74 2.26 10.27 -2.17
CA LEU A 74 1.97 8.93 -1.65
C LEU A 74 1.50 8.97 -0.20
N ALA A 75 2.08 9.83 0.65
CA ALA A 75 1.66 9.97 2.04
C ALA A 75 0.19 10.42 2.14
N ALA A 76 -0.21 11.39 1.32
CA ALA A 76 -1.61 11.85 1.25
C ALA A 76 -2.56 10.77 0.71
N LYS A 77 -2.13 9.95 -0.26
CA LYS A 77 -2.96 8.85 -0.76
C LYS A 77 -3.13 7.73 0.26
N ARG A 78 -2.11 7.45 1.10
CA ARG A 78 -2.18 6.41 2.12
C ARG A 78 -3.28 6.65 3.13
N THR A 79 -3.44 7.88 3.64
CA THR A 79 -4.50 8.20 4.60
C THR A 79 -5.89 7.98 4.00
N THR A 80 -6.05 8.34 2.73
CA THR A 80 -7.30 8.14 1.98
C THR A 80 -7.60 6.64 1.80
N GLU A 81 -6.61 5.84 1.41
CA GLU A 81 -6.78 4.39 1.26
C GLU A 81 -7.01 3.69 2.61
N GLN A 82 -6.34 4.12 3.67
CA GLN A 82 -6.57 3.60 5.02
C GLN A 82 -7.99 3.91 5.50
N LEU A 83 -8.51 5.11 5.23
CA LEU A 83 -9.89 5.45 5.55
C LEU A 83 -10.89 4.58 4.77
N LYS A 84 -10.64 4.35 3.47
CA LYS A 84 -11.46 3.43 2.66
C LYS A 84 -11.47 2.03 3.24
N PHE A 85 -10.30 1.52 3.64
CA PHE A 85 -10.18 0.22 4.27
C PHE A 85 -10.97 0.15 5.58
N LEU A 86 -10.82 1.15 6.45
CA LEU A 86 -11.52 1.23 7.73
C LEU A 86 -13.04 1.25 7.56
N ILE A 87 -13.56 2.11 6.68
CA ILE A 87 -14.99 2.19 6.39
C ILE A 87 -15.50 0.86 5.82
N GLY A 88 -14.76 0.26 4.87
CA GLY A 88 -15.10 -1.03 4.31
C GLY A 88 -15.18 -2.13 5.38
N MET A 89 -14.20 -2.18 6.29
CA MET A 89 -14.17 -3.12 7.41
C MET A 89 -15.36 -2.93 8.36
N LEU A 90 -15.68 -1.67 8.72
CA LEU A 90 -16.82 -1.36 9.59
C LEU A 90 -18.16 -1.78 8.96
N LEU A 91 -18.34 -1.57 7.65
CA LEU A 91 -19.54 -2.01 6.95
C LEU A 91 -19.67 -3.55 6.96
N VAL A 92 -18.57 -4.27 6.73
CA VAL A 92 -18.56 -5.74 6.81
C VAL A 92 -18.92 -6.21 8.21
N LEU A 93 -18.34 -5.60 9.26
CA LEU A 93 -18.67 -5.95 10.65
C LEU A 93 -20.13 -5.66 11.00
N ALA A 94 -20.67 -4.51 10.58
CA ALA A 94 -22.06 -4.15 10.79
C ALA A 94 -23.01 -5.16 10.12
N LEU A 95 -22.65 -5.66 8.93
CA LEU A 95 -23.44 -6.66 8.22
C LEU A 95 -23.32 -8.04 8.86
N VAL A 96 -22.11 -8.50 9.16
CA VAL A 96 -21.85 -9.86 9.67
C VAL A 96 -22.29 -10.03 11.12
N ILE A 97 -22.19 -8.99 11.95
CA ILE A 97 -22.50 -9.04 13.38
C ILE A 97 -23.79 -8.28 13.69
N GLY A 98 -23.91 -7.05 13.19
CA GLY A 98 -25.03 -6.18 13.53
C GLY A 98 -26.38 -6.70 13.02
N VAL A 99 -26.45 -7.17 11.77
CA VAL A 99 -27.69 -7.72 11.20
C VAL A 99 -28.20 -8.96 11.95
N PRO A 100 -27.41 -10.02 12.18
CA PRO A 100 -27.93 -11.18 12.91
C PRO A 100 -28.31 -10.86 14.36
N ILE A 101 -27.59 -9.95 15.03
CA ILE A 101 -27.99 -9.46 16.36
C ILE A 101 -29.35 -8.76 16.27
N TYR A 102 -29.52 -7.83 15.34
CA TYR A 102 -30.80 -7.14 15.15
C TYR A 102 -31.94 -8.11 14.89
N LEU A 103 -31.74 -9.10 14.01
CA LEU A 103 -32.71 -10.16 13.72
C LEU A 103 -33.01 -11.08 14.92
N MET A 104 -32.11 -11.18 15.91
CA MET A 104 -32.36 -11.95 17.13
C MET A 104 -33.25 -11.19 18.12
N PHE A 105 -33.27 -9.87 18.05
CA PHE A 105 -34.01 -8.98 18.97
C PHE A 105 -35.30 -8.41 18.35
N VAL A 106 -35.59 -8.70 17.09
CA VAL A 106 -36.84 -8.41 16.37
C VAL A 106 -37.67 -9.67 16.25
#